data_AF-A0A654IFD8-F1
#
_entry.id   AF-A0A654IFD8-F1
#
_cell.length_a   1.000
_cell.length_b   1.000
_cell.length_c   1.000
_cell.angle_alpha   90.00
_cell.angle_beta   90.00
_cell.angle_gamma   90.00
#
_symmetry.space_group_name_H-M   'P 1'
#
loop_
_entity.id
_entity.type
_entity.pdbx_description
1 polymer ?
#
loop_
_entity_poly.entity_id
_entity_poly.type
_entity_poly.pdbx_seq_one_letter_code
_entity_poly.pdbx_strand_id
1 'polypeptide(L)'
;MSLERLQKIISSRGYCSRRYAEKLILENRVKVNGQIINTLGVKIDVKAEIKIDNKLVVSDSNNQKYYYLFYKPRLVLTTMYDPKKRKTVADYFKDLDHRVYPVGRLDYDVSGLLIMTNDGELSNFIMHPKYEFLKTYQGLCQNQVTKQQINELIKGVYIDDNYLTKAYDAKLVKYDKLKMFQL
;
A
#
# COMPACT_ATOMS: atom_id res chain seq x y z
N MET A 1 -15.65 -5.79 24.90
CA MET A 1 -16.08 -5.77 23.48
C MET A 1 -15.11 -4.91 22.71
N SER A 2 -14.50 -5.44 21.64
CA SER A 2 -13.60 -4.65 20.79
C SER A 2 -14.42 -4.05 19.66
N LEU A 3 -14.52 -2.71 19.64
CA LEU A 3 -15.31 -1.98 18.66
C LEU A 3 -14.41 -1.44 17.55
N GLU A 4 -14.77 -1.72 16.31
CA GLU A 4 -14.00 -1.28 15.14
C GLU A 4 -14.93 -0.75 14.03
N ARG A 5 -14.41 0.14 13.19
CA ARG A 5 -15.18 0.71 12.07
C ARG A 5 -15.61 -0.42 11.12
N LEU A 6 -16.89 -0.45 10.74
CA LEU A 6 -17.47 -1.51 9.92
C LEU A 6 -16.68 -1.81 8.64
N GLN A 7 -16.24 -0.78 7.91
CA GLN A 7 -15.44 -0.97 6.70
C GLN A 7 -14.05 -1.57 6.95
N LYS A 8 -13.49 -1.41 8.15
CA LYS A 8 -12.22 -2.02 8.55
C LYS A 8 -12.44 -3.50 8.85
N ILE A 9 -13.53 -3.86 9.53
CA ILE A 9 -13.89 -5.27 9.79
C ILE A 9 -14.15 -6.02 8.47
N ILE A 10 -14.94 -5.44 7.56
CA ILE A 10 -15.22 -6.05 6.24
C ILE A 10 -13.91 -6.28 5.47
N SER A 11 -13.00 -5.31 5.52
CA SER A 11 -11.71 -5.41 4.81
C SER A 11 -10.73 -6.37 5.48
N SER A 12 -10.73 -6.49 6.80
CA SER A 12 -9.86 -7.41 7.54
C SER A 12 -10.31 -8.86 7.39
N ARG A 13 -11.61 -9.09 7.19
CA ARG A 13 -12.19 -10.39 6.81
C ARG A 13 -12.02 -10.72 5.31
N GLY A 14 -11.14 -10.01 4.59
CA GLY A 14 -10.79 -10.34 3.20
C GLY A 14 -11.82 -9.97 2.13
N TYR A 15 -13.04 -9.56 2.48
CA TYR A 15 -14.15 -9.39 1.52
C TYR A 15 -13.86 -8.37 0.41
N CYS A 16 -13.37 -7.18 0.77
CA CYS A 16 -13.00 -6.14 -0.20
C CYS A 16 -12.09 -5.07 0.41
N SER A 17 -11.78 -4.02 -0.35
CA SER A 17 -11.05 -2.86 0.20
C SER A 17 -11.95 -2.04 1.14
N ARG A 18 -11.35 -1.32 2.09
CA ARG A 18 -12.10 -0.41 2.99
C ARG A 18 -12.97 0.60 2.24
N ARG A 19 -12.48 1.14 1.12
CA ARG A 19 -13.23 2.11 0.30
C ARG A 19 -14.40 1.47 -0.44
N TYR A 20 -14.22 0.25 -0.94
CA TYR A 20 -15.32 -0.49 -1.56
C TYR A 20 -16.36 -0.90 -0.52
N ALA A 21 -15.94 -1.28 0.69
CA ALA A 21 -16.84 -1.52 1.80
C ALA A 21 -17.67 -0.26 2.17
N GLU A 22 -17.07 0.94 2.18
CA GLU A 22 -17.82 2.20 2.37
C GLU A 22 -18.88 2.41 1.28
N LYS A 23 -18.56 2.11 0.01
CA LYS A 23 -19.53 2.15 -1.09
C LYS A 23 -20.69 1.19 -0.85
N LEU A 24 -20.41 -0.07 -0.49
CA LEU A 24 -21.44 -1.08 -0.21
C LEU A 24 -22.34 -0.70 0.97
N ILE A 25 -21.79 -0.06 2.00
CA ILE A 25 -22.55 0.48 3.14
C ILE A 25 -23.55 1.51 2.64
N LEU A 26 -23.09 2.52 1.88
CA LEU A 26 -23.94 3.58 1.34
C LEU A 26 -25.01 3.05 0.37
N GLU A 27 -24.75 1.94 -0.32
CA GLU A 27 -25.71 1.27 -1.21
C GLU A 27 -26.76 0.42 -0.47
N ASN A 28 -26.83 0.46 0.87
CA ASN A 28 -27.72 -0.35 1.70
C ASN A 28 -27.51 -1.87 1.55
N ARG A 29 -26.33 -2.31 1.10
CA ARG A 29 -26.04 -3.73 0.82
C ARG A 29 -25.47 -4.48 2.02
N VAL A 30 -25.11 -3.77 3.09
CA VAL A 30 -24.48 -4.33 4.29
C VAL A 30 -25.50 -4.45 5.42
N LYS A 31 -25.62 -5.66 5.98
CA LYS A 31 -26.39 -5.95 7.20
C LYS A 31 -25.46 -6.34 8.33
N VAL A 32 -25.71 -5.84 9.52
CA VAL A 32 -25.04 -6.22 10.77
C VAL A 32 -26.09 -6.77 11.73
N ASN A 33 -25.96 -8.03 12.15
CA ASN A 33 -26.94 -8.72 13.00
C ASN A 33 -28.39 -8.56 12.50
N GLY A 34 -28.57 -8.65 11.17
CA GLY A 34 -29.88 -8.51 10.51
C GLY A 34 -30.33 -7.08 10.20
N GLN A 35 -29.68 -6.04 10.75
CA GLN A 35 -30.04 -4.64 10.50
C GLN A 35 -29.20 -4.04 9.37
N ILE A 36 -29.83 -3.32 8.44
CA ILE A 36 -29.12 -2.61 7.36
C ILE A 36 -28.34 -1.45 7.97
N ILE A 37 -27.06 -1.37 7.66
CA ILE A 37 -26.20 -0.24 8.02
C ILE A 37 -25.88 0.55 6.75
N ASN A 38 -26.21 1.84 6.76
CA ASN A 38 -25.98 2.75 5.64
C ASN A 38 -25.23 4.04 6.01
N THR A 39 -24.83 4.17 7.28
CA THR A 39 -24.04 5.29 7.79
C THR A 39 -22.57 4.92 7.86
N LEU A 40 -21.70 5.80 7.34
CA LEU A 40 -20.25 5.61 7.46
C LEU A 40 -19.74 5.93 8.86
N GLY A 41 -18.67 5.27 9.28
CA GLY A 41 -18.00 5.55 10.55
C GLY A 41 -18.57 4.82 11.76
N VAL A 42 -19.67 4.08 11.59
CA VAL A 42 -20.23 3.22 12.64
C VAL A 42 -19.17 2.21 13.12
N LYS A 43 -19.02 2.13 14.44
CA LYS A 43 -18.18 1.13 15.09
C LYS A 43 -19.05 -0.03 15.57
N ILE A 44 -18.67 -1.24 15.19
CA ILE A 44 -19.40 -2.47 15.48
C ILE A 44 -18.45 -3.43 16.23
N ASP A 45 -18.99 -4.35 17.01
CA ASP A 45 -18.20 -5.44 17.59
C ASP A 45 -17.54 -6.27 16.47
N VAL A 46 -16.24 -6.52 16.59
CA VAL A 46 -15.48 -7.35 15.64
C VAL A 46 -16.06 -8.76 15.46
N LYS A 47 -16.83 -9.27 16.44
CA LYS A 47 -17.52 -10.57 16.41
C LYS A 47 -18.92 -10.52 15.79
N ALA A 48 -19.44 -9.35 15.44
CA ALA A 48 -20.80 -9.22 14.89
C ALA A 48 -20.97 -10.02 13.58
N GLU A 49 -22.19 -10.52 13.37
CA GLU A 49 -22.58 -11.11 12.10
C GLU A 49 -22.69 -10.00 11.06
N ILE A 50 -21.91 -10.09 9.98
CA ILE A 50 -21.93 -9.12 8.89
C ILE A 50 -22.31 -9.86 7.62
N LYS A 51 -23.37 -9.43 6.94
CA LYS A 51 -23.80 -9.97 5.66
C LYS A 51 -23.76 -8.88 4.59
N ILE A 52 -23.26 -9.21 3.40
CA ILE A 52 -23.28 -8.34 2.23
C ILE A 52 -24.04 -9.07 1.13
N ASP A 53 -25.12 -8.48 0.62
CA ASP A 53 -26.05 -9.15 -0.31
C ASP A 53 -26.52 -10.53 0.18
N ASN A 54 -26.84 -10.60 1.48
CA ASN A 54 -27.21 -11.83 2.21
C ASN A 54 -26.12 -12.91 2.31
N LYS A 55 -24.90 -12.68 1.79
CA LYS A 55 -23.75 -13.58 1.98
C LYS A 55 -22.99 -13.19 3.25
N LEU A 56 -22.69 -14.18 4.10
CA LEU A 56 -21.94 -13.96 5.33
C LEU A 56 -20.50 -13.56 5.01
N VAL A 57 -20.05 -12.47 5.62
CA VAL A 57 -18.65 -12.04 5.60
C VAL A 57 -17.93 -12.79 6.71
N VAL A 58 -17.40 -13.97 6.35
CA VAL A 58 -16.61 -14.80 7.25
C VAL A 58 -15.16 -14.34 7.19
N SER A 59 -14.48 -14.33 8.33
CA SER A 59 -13.03 -14.17 8.39
C SER A 59 -12.37 -15.32 7.63
N ASP A 60 -11.29 -15.06 6.88
CA ASP A 60 -10.38 -16.14 6.48
C ASP A 60 -10.01 -16.94 7.74
N SER A 61 -10.18 -18.26 7.67
CA SER A 61 -10.56 -19.14 8.79
C SER A 61 -9.63 -19.16 10.01
N ASN A 62 -8.50 -18.46 10.00
CA ASN A 62 -7.52 -18.40 11.10
C ASN A 62 -6.95 -17.00 11.38
N ASN A 63 -7.47 -15.92 10.79
CA ASN A 63 -6.86 -14.57 10.89
C ASN A 63 -5.35 -14.59 10.52
N GLN A 64 -4.98 -15.52 9.65
CA GLN A 64 -3.60 -15.79 9.26
C GLN A 64 -3.03 -14.56 8.55
N LYS A 65 -1.82 -14.17 8.95
CA LYS A 65 -1.11 -13.04 8.36
C LYS A 65 -0.14 -13.53 7.29
N TYR A 66 -0.15 -12.85 6.15
CA TYR A 66 0.70 -13.18 5.01
C TYR A 66 1.62 -12.01 4.71
N TYR A 67 2.88 -12.31 4.45
CA TYR A 67 3.92 -11.31 4.22
C TYR A 67 4.78 -11.75 3.04
N TYR A 68 4.81 -10.94 1.99
CA TYR A 68 5.59 -11.20 0.78
C TYR A 68 6.56 -10.05 0.53
N LEU A 69 7.79 -10.42 0.17
CA LEU A 69 8.77 -9.51 -0.41
C LEU A 69 8.69 -9.65 -1.93
N PHE A 70 8.08 -8.66 -2.58
CA PHE A 70 7.89 -8.67 -4.02
C PHE A 70 8.90 -7.74 -4.69
N TYR A 71 9.73 -8.28 -5.57
CA TYR A 71 10.55 -7.44 -6.44
C TYR A 71 9.69 -6.95 -7.61
N LYS A 72 9.06 -5.80 -7.43
CA LYS A 72 8.20 -5.18 -8.44
C LYS A 72 9.05 -4.80 -9.66
N PRO A 73 8.72 -5.28 -10.87
CA PRO A 73 9.40 -4.83 -12.08
C PRO A 73 8.94 -3.44 -12.52
N ARG A 74 9.70 -2.81 -13.43
CA ARG A 74 9.28 -1.58 -14.12
C ARG A 74 8.03 -1.87 -14.97
N LEU A 75 7.31 -0.81 -15.34
CA LEU A 75 6.12 -0.86 -16.19
C LEU A 75 4.97 -1.67 -15.59
N VAL A 76 4.86 -1.65 -14.26
CA VAL A 76 3.78 -2.28 -13.49
C VAL A 76 3.22 -1.25 -12.52
N LEU A 77 1.90 -1.11 -12.46
CA LEU A 77 1.25 -0.20 -11.53
C LEU A 77 1.14 -0.80 -10.13
N THR A 78 1.46 0.00 -9.11
CA THR A 78 1.22 -0.37 -7.70
C THR A 78 -0.23 -0.12 -7.30
N THR A 79 -1.15 -0.94 -7.84
CA THR A 79 -2.59 -0.92 -7.52
C THR A 79 -3.16 -2.34 -7.55
N MET A 80 -4.26 -2.57 -6.82
CA MET A 80 -5.01 -3.83 -6.89
C MET A 80 -6.07 -3.86 -7.99
N TYR A 81 -6.35 -2.71 -8.62
CA TYR A 81 -7.32 -2.58 -9.69
C TYR A 81 -6.93 -1.39 -10.59
N ASP A 82 -6.93 -1.60 -11.91
CA ASP A 82 -6.73 -0.55 -12.91
C ASP A 82 -7.89 -0.54 -13.92
N PRO A 83 -8.70 0.53 -13.98
CA PRO A 83 -9.78 0.65 -14.97
C PRO A 83 -9.32 0.53 -16.43
N LYS A 84 -8.07 0.91 -16.71
CA LYS A 84 -7.48 0.85 -18.05
C LYS A 84 -6.83 -0.51 -18.37
N LYS A 85 -6.95 -1.50 -17.47
CA LYS A 85 -6.43 -2.87 -17.64
C LYS A 85 -4.92 -2.93 -17.97
N ARG A 86 -4.13 -1.98 -17.49
CA ARG A 86 -2.66 -2.04 -17.55
C ARG A 86 -2.15 -3.08 -16.56
N LYS A 87 -0.91 -3.55 -16.74
CA LYS A 87 -0.29 -4.51 -15.82
C LYS A 87 -0.13 -3.88 -14.43
N THR A 88 -0.52 -4.63 -13.40
CA THR A 88 -0.55 -4.21 -12.00
C THR A 88 0.15 -5.23 -11.11
N VAL A 89 0.42 -4.85 -9.85
CA VAL A 89 0.91 -5.81 -8.85
C VAL A 89 -0.09 -6.94 -8.60
N ALA A 90 -1.40 -6.70 -8.74
CA ALA A 90 -2.42 -7.74 -8.56
C ALA A 90 -2.22 -8.92 -9.52
N ASP A 91 -1.70 -8.68 -10.73
CA ASP A 91 -1.46 -9.73 -11.73
C ASP A 91 -0.47 -10.80 -11.27
N TYR A 92 0.39 -10.49 -10.30
CA TYR A 92 1.38 -11.42 -9.74
C TYR A 92 0.86 -12.21 -8.52
N PHE A 93 -0.34 -11.90 -8.04
CA PHE A 93 -0.92 -12.48 -6.82
C PHE A 93 -2.33 -13.03 -7.04
N LYS A 94 -2.69 -13.35 -8.30
CA LYS A 94 -4.04 -13.83 -8.67
C LYS A 94 -4.33 -15.24 -8.17
N ASP A 95 -3.30 -16.07 -8.07
CA ASP A 95 -3.45 -17.50 -7.72
C ASP A 95 -3.42 -17.74 -6.21
N LEU A 96 -3.40 -16.68 -5.41
CA LEU A 96 -3.52 -16.79 -3.95
C LEU A 96 -4.97 -17.01 -3.56
N ASP A 97 -5.18 -17.92 -2.61
CA ASP A 97 -6.46 -18.18 -1.95
C ASP A 97 -6.83 -17.12 -0.91
N HIS A 98 -5.95 -16.16 -0.67
CA HIS A 98 -6.10 -15.09 0.31
C HIS A 98 -5.75 -13.72 -0.27
N ARG A 99 -6.31 -12.67 0.31
CA ARG A 99 -6.16 -11.29 -0.20
C ARG A 99 -4.95 -10.58 0.40
N VAL A 100 -3.99 -10.19 -0.42
CA VAL A 100 -2.90 -9.25 -0.04
C VAL A 100 -3.02 -7.90 -0.76
N TYR A 101 -2.31 -6.89 -0.26
CA TYR A 101 -2.23 -5.56 -0.85
C TYR A 101 -0.83 -4.95 -0.67
N PRO A 102 -0.41 -4.02 -1.55
CA PRO A 102 0.89 -3.38 -1.45
C PRO A 102 0.99 -2.48 -0.21
N VAL A 103 2.15 -2.47 0.43
CA VAL A 103 2.51 -1.53 1.50
C VAL A 103 3.25 -0.35 0.87
N GLY A 104 2.55 0.77 0.74
CA GLY A 104 3.02 1.94 0.02
C GLY A 104 2.92 1.75 -1.48
N ARG A 105 3.68 2.57 -2.21
CA ARG A 105 3.70 2.56 -3.67
C ARG A 105 5.11 2.74 -4.18
N LEU A 106 5.43 1.99 -5.24
CA LEU A 106 6.50 2.34 -6.16
C LEU A 106 5.87 2.87 -7.45
N ASP A 107 6.52 3.86 -8.07
CA ASP A 107 6.05 4.43 -9.32
C ASP A 107 6.10 3.43 -10.47
N TYR A 108 5.41 3.76 -11.55
CA TYR A 108 5.20 2.85 -12.67
C TYR A 108 6.52 2.36 -13.26
N ASP A 109 7.48 3.26 -13.44
CA ASP A 109 8.80 3.03 -14.01
C ASP A 109 9.88 2.72 -12.95
N VAL A 110 9.53 2.62 -11.68
CA VAL A 110 10.43 2.20 -10.60
C VAL A 110 10.32 0.69 -10.39
N SER A 111 11.46 0.03 -10.31
CA SER A 111 11.57 -1.36 -9.87
C SER A 111 12.18 -1.45 -8.47
N GLY A 112 11.86 -2.51 -7.74
CA GLY A 112 12.50 -2.78 -6.46
C GLY A 112 11.59 -3.50 -5.49
N LEU A 113 12.01 -3.49 -4.22
CA LEU A 113 11.30 -4.16 -3.15
C LEU A 113 9.97 -3.46 -2.84
N LEU A 114 8.88 -4.22 -2.90
CA LEU A 114 7.56 -3.84 -2.46
C LEU A 114 7.03 -4.93 -1.53
N ILE A 115 6.56 -4.55 -0.35
CA ILE A 115 5.95 -5.51 0.58
C ILE A 115 4.49 -5.69 0.18
N MET A 116 4.02 -6.93 0.13
CA MET A 116 2.60 -7.26 -0.03
C MET A 116 2.12 -8.02 1.20
N THR A 117 1.03 -7.57 1.82
CA THR A 117 0.50 -8.19 3.04
C THR A 117 -1.01 -8.04 3.16
N ASN A 118 -1.64 -8.87 3.99
CA ASN A 118 -3.00 -8.63 4.48
C ASN A 118 -3.03 -7.93 5.85
N ASP A 119 -1.87 -7.70 6.47
CA ASP A 119 -1.72 -7.09 7.78
C ASP A 119 -1.75 -5.56 7.74
N GLY A 120 -2.88 -5.00 8.19
CA GLY A 120 -3.09 -3.56 8.21
C GLY A 120 -2.23 -2.83 9.25
N GLU A 121 -1.82 -3.51 10.32
CA GLU A 121 -1.00 -2.92 11.37
C GLU A 121 0.44 -2.73 10.90
N LEU A 122 1.04 -3.78 10.32
CA LEU A 122 2.35 -3.68 9.67
C LEU A 122 2.33 -2.65 8.54
N SER A 123 1.28 -2.67 7.71
CA SER A 123 1.13 -1.71 6.62
C SER A 123 1.13 -0.27 7.14
N ASN A 124 0.36 0.01 8.20
CA ASN A 124 0.34 1.32 8.84
C ASN A 124 1.70 1.68 9.46
N PHE A 125 2.35 0.75 10.14
CA PHE A 125 3.67 0.96 10.73
C PHE A 125 4.71 1.39 9.70
N ILE A 126 4.73 0.75 8.52
CA ILE A 126 5.71 1.04 7.46
C ILE A 126 5.39 2.32 6.67
N MET A 127 4.11 2.66 6.53
CA MET A 127 3.67 3.81 5.69
C MET A 127 3.50 5.11 6.47
N HIS A 128 3.12 5.05 7.74
CA HIS A 128 2.72 6.25 8.46
C HIS A 128 3.96 7.07 8.87
N PRO A 129 4.05 8.37 8.52
CA PRO A 129 5.24 9.19 8.72
C PRO A 129 5.77 9.22 10.17
N LYS A 130 4.86 9.16 11.16
CA LYS A 130 5.20 9.12 12.60
C LYS A 130 6.22 8.05 12.99
N TYR A 131 6.26 6.92 12.27
CA TYR A 131 7.17 5.82 12.61
C TYR A 131 8.55 5.97 11.98
N GLU A 132 8.76 6.98 11.11
CA GLU A 132 10.04 7.28 10.47
C GLU A 132 10.73 6.06 9.85
N PHE A 133 9.92 5.12 9.31
CA PHE A 133 10.43 3.89 8.72
C PHE A 133 11.30 4.21 7.51
N LEU A 134 12.60 3.95 7.63
CA LEU A 134 13.58 4.28 6.60
C LEU A 134 13.40 3.41 5.36
N LYS A 135 13.49 4.06 4.19
CA LYS A 135 13.44 3.41 2.88
C LYS A 135 14.69 3.82 2.11
N THR A 136 15.43 2.83 1.63
CA THR A 136 16.65 3.06 0.84
C THR A 136 16.33 2.86 -0.63
N TYR A 137 16.76 3.82 -1.44
CA TYR A 137 16.60 3.79 -2.90
C TYR A 137 17.98 3.88 -3.57
N GLN A 138 18.07 3.27 -4.75
CA GLN A 138 19.21 3.45 -5.64
C GLN A 138 18.71 4.13 -6.93
N GLY A 139 19.12 5.38 -7.12
CA GLY A 139 18.85 6.14 -8.34
C GLY A 139 20.07 6.16 -9.27
N LEU A 140 19.82 6.11 -10.58
CA LEU A 140 20.83 6.40 -11.60
C LEU A 140 20.57 7.81 -12.12
N CYS A 141 21.60 8.66 -12.08
CA CYS A 141 21.56 10.02 -12.61
C CYS A 141 22.27 10.07 -13.97
N GLN A 142 21.78 10.91 -14.89
CA GLN A 142 22.40 11.10 -16.20
C GLN A 142 23.81 11.69 -16.08
N ASN A 143 24.00 12.67 -15.19
CA ASN A 143 25.27 13.36 -14.99
C ASN A 143 26.03 12.85 -13.76
N GLN A 144 27.31 13.22 -13.67
CA GLN A 144 28.11 12.95 -12.48
C GLN A 144 27.53 13.70 -11.27
N VAL A 145 27.15 12.93 -10.25
CA VAL A 145 26.70 13.47 -8.97
C VAL A 145 27.92 13.96 -8.18
N THR A 146 27.93 15.22 -7.78
CA THR A 146 29.04 15.82 -7.02
C THR A 146 28.88 15.59 -5.52
N LYS A 147 30.00 15.66 -4.77
CA LYS A 147 29.96 15.60 -3.30
C LYS A 147 29.12 16.75 -2.70
N GLN A 148 29.12 17.91 -3.34
CA GLN A 148 28.31 19.05 -2.91
C GLN A 148 26.82 18.72 -2.99
N GLN A 149 26.36 18.16 -4.11
CA GLN A 149 24.95 17.77 -4.29
C GLN A 149 24.51 16.71 -3.27
N ILE A 150 25.38 15.76 -2.93
CA ILE A 150 25.11 14.77 -1.87
C ILE A 150 24.94 15.47 -0.52
N ASN A 151 25.82 16.42 -0.19
CA ASN A 151 25.71 17.19 1.05
C ASN A 151 24.45 18.07 1.09
N GLU A 152 24.03 18.63 -0.04
CA GLU A 152 22.77 19.38 -0.16
C GLU A 152 21.56 18.47 0.11
N LEU A 153 21.53 17.26 -0.45
CA LEU A 153 20.45 16.29 -0.18
C LEU A 153 20.35 15.94 1.32
N ILE A 154 21.48 15.80 2.02
CA ILE A 154 21.53 15.50 3.45
C ILE A 154 21.07 16.71 4.29
N LYS A 155 21.50 17.93 3.92
CA LYS A 155 21.09 19.16 4.61
C LYS A 155 19.62 19.50 4.39
N GLY A 156 19.09 19.12 3.24
CA GLY A 156 17.72 19.34 2.81
C GLY A 156 17.65 20.20 1.56
N VAL A 157 16.69 19.89 0.71
CA VAL A 157 16.40 20.57 -0.55
C VAL A 157 14.92 20.91 -0.62
N TYR A 158 14.60 22.05 -1.22
CA TYR A 158 13.22 22.40 -1.53
C TYR A 158 12.79 21.70 -2.81
N ILE A 159 11.62 21.07 -2.77
CA ILE A 159 10.92 20.54 -3.94
C ILE A 159 9.62 21.33 -4.14
N ASP A 160 8.76 20.84 -5.03
CA ASP A 160 7.47 21.45 -5.37
C ASP A 160 6.68 21.91 -4.13
N ASP A 161 5.91 22.99 -4.32
CA ASP A 161 5.14 23.67 -3.27
C ASP A 161 5.99 24.17 -2.08
N ASN A 162 7.28 24.48 -2.32
CA ASN A 162 8.25 24.89 -1.30
C ASN A 162 8.38 23.87 -0.15
N TYR A 163 8.14 22.59 -0.44
CA TYR A 163 8.29 21.54 0.55
C TYR A 163 9.78 21.22 0.79
N LEU A 164 10.27 21.44 2.00
CA LEU A 164 11.63 21.07 2.38
C LEU A 164 11.69 19.57 2.69
N THR A 165 12.51 18.83 1.94
CA THR A 165 12.77 17.40 2.15
C THR A 165 14.25 17.17 2.39
N LYS A 166 14.60 16.14 3.19
CA LYS A 166 15.99 15.78 3.51
C LYS A 166 16.20 14.28 3.38
N ALA A 167 17.35 13.91 2.84
CA ALA A 167 17.83 12.54 2.90
C ALA A 167 18.36 12.25 4.31
N TYR A 168 18.05 11.07 4.85
CA TYR A 168 18.64 10.62 6.11
C TYR A 168 20.13 10.27 5.93
N ASP A 169 20.44 9.56 4.85
CA ASP A 169 21.79 9.24 4.39
C ASP A 169 21.80 9.25 2.85
N ALA A 170 22.93 9.62 2.27
CA ALA A 170 23.14 9.60 0.83
C ALA A 170 24.62 9.33 0.52
N LYS A 171 24.87 8.35 -0.35
CA LYS A 171 26.22 7.98 -0.77
C LYS A 171 26.26 7.64 -2.25
N LEU A 172 27.40 7.95 -2.87
CA LEU A 172 27.68 7.52 -4.23
C LEU A 172 28.09 6.03 -4.21
N VAL A 173 27.29 5.16 -4.83
CA VAL A 173 27.51 3.70 -4.77
C VAL A 173 28.38 3.19 -5.93
N LYS A 174 28.17 3.73 -7.14
CA LYS A 174 28.94 3.34 -8.34
C LYS A 174 28.87 4.45 -9.39
N TYR A 175 30.01 4.81 -9.98
CA TYR A 175 30.07 5.70 -11.14
C TYR A 175 30.44 4.86 -12.36
N ASP A 176 29.50 4.71 -13.30
CA ASP A 176 29.68 3.92 -14.51
C ASP A 176 29.75 4.86 -15.72
N LYS A 177 30.97 5.19 -16.17
CA LYS A 177 31.20 6.10 -17.31
C LYS A 177 30.55 5.61 -18.60
N LEU A 178 30.30 4.30 -18.74
CA LEU A 178 29.80 3.70 -19.97
C LEU A 178 28.27 3.76 -20.11
N LYS A 179 27.53 4.02 -19.02
CA LYS A 179 26.06 4.10 -19.03
C LYS A 179 25.48 5.46 -19.40
N MET A 180 26.30 6.48 -19.65
CA MET A 180 25.83 7.81 -20.09
C MET A 180 25.14 7.77 -21.47
N PHE A 181 25.28 6.69 -22.24
CA PHE A 181 24.79 6.60 -23.63
C PHE A 181 23.59 5.67 -23.84
N GLN A 182 22.93 5.17 -22.79
CA GLN A 182 21.86 4.15 -22.93
C GLN A 182 20.59 4.41 -22.11
N LEU A 183 20.31 5.65 -21.69
CA LEU A 183 19.03 6.03 -21.06
C LEU A 183 18.11 6.76 -22.03
#